data_AF-B1BVJ9-F1
#
_entry.id   AF-B1BVJ9-F1
#
_cell.length_a   1.000
_cell.length_b   1.000
_cell.length_c   1.000
_cell.angle_alpha   90.00
_cell.angle_beta   90.00
_cell.angle_gamma   90.00
#
_symmetry.space_group_name_H-M   'P 1'
#
loop_
_entity.id
_entity.type
_entity.pdbx_description
1 polymer ?
#
loop_
_entity_poly.entity_id
_entity_poly.type
_entity_poly.pdbx_seq_one_letter_code
_entity_poly.pdbx_strand_id
1 'polypeptide(L)'
;MVKDLFLELESIDIELSRLTLKNLNKNEREYRKYLVSKIERVSKEIMIKGKKEEIFRLEHILRNFLFNYEIKEYYKHFCKAI
;
A
#
# COMPACT_ATOMS: atom_id res chain seq x y z
N MET A 1 7.33 -10.93 -11.29
CA MET A 1 8.12 -9.77 -11.76
C MET A 1 7.66 -8.51 -11.02
N VAL A 2 8.46 -7.43 -10.98
CA VAL A 2 8.06 -6.17 -10.29
C VAL A 2 6.74 -5.60 -10.84
N LYS A 3 6.44 -5.84 -12.12
CA LYS A 3 5.14 -5.53 -12.73
C LYS A 3 3.95 -6.18 -12.00
N ASP A 4 4.09 -7.45 -11.59
CA ASP A 4 3.01 -8.18 -10.91
C ASP A 4 2.77 -7.62 -9.49
N LEU A 5 3.81 -7.09 -8.86
CA LEU A 5 3.73 -6.42 -7.56
C LEU A 5 2.91 -5.12 -7.66
N PHE A 6 3.06 -4.34 -8.74
CA PHE A 6 2.22 -3.16 -8.96
C PHE A 6 0.76 -3.50 -9.21
N LEU A 7 0.48 -4.57 -9.96
CA LEU A 7 -0.89 -5.06 -10.15
C LEU A 7 -1.52 -5.49 -8.81
N GLU A 8 -0.73 -6.08 -7.90
CA GLU A 8 -1.21 -6.40 -6.55
C GLU A 8 -1.59 -5.13 -5.78
N LEU A 9 -0.79 -4.07 -5.84
CA LEU A 9 -1.12 -2.78 -5.21
C LEU A 9 -2.39 -2.16 -5.82
N GLU A 10 -2.56 -2.21 -7.13
CA GLU A 10 -3.77 -1.71 -7.81
C GLU A 10 -5.02 -2.50 -7.38
N SER A 11 -4.92 -3.83 -7.23
CA SER A 11 -6.01 -4.65 -6.68
C SER A 11 -6.34 -4.24 -5.26
N ILE A 12 -5.33 -4.06 -4.41
CA ILE A 12 -5.53 -3.67 -3.01
C ILE A 12 -6.22 -2.30 -2.91
N ASP A 13 -5.88 -1.35 -3.78
CA ASP A 13 -6.54 -0.03 -3.81
C ASP A 13 -8.04 -0.14 -4.08
N ILE A 14 -8.43 -0.96 -5.07
CA ILE A 14 -9.84 -1.24 -5.37
C ILE A 14 -10.54 -1.84 -4.15
N GLU A 15 -9.90 -2.78 -3.46
CA GLU A 15 -10.48 -3.43 -2.29
C GLU A 15 -10.60 -2.49 -1.09
N LEU A 16 -9.57 -1.67 -0.82
CA LEU A 16 -9.59 -0.67 0.25
C LEU A 16 -10.66 0.39 0.01
N SER A 17 -10.87 0.83 -1.24
CA SER A 17 -11.93 1.79 -1.57
C SER A 17 -13.32 1.31 -1.14
N ARG A 18 -13.58 -0.01 -1.19
CA ARG A 18 -14.84 -0.63 -0.73
C ARG A 18 -14.95 -0.68 0.80
N LEU A 19 -13.82 -0.60 1.50
CA LEU A 19 -13.72 -0.66 2.96
C LEU A 19 -13.62 0.73 3.62
N THR A 20 -13.92 1.81 2.90
CA THR A 20 -13.92 3.18 3.44
C THR A 20 -15.21 3.57 4.16
N LEU A 21 -16.22 2.71 4.15
CA LEU A 21 -17.51 2.98 4.80
C LEU A 21 -17.38 3.03 6.33
N LYS A 22 -18.10 3.98 6.96
CA LYS A 22 -17.93 4.39 8.38
C LYS A 22 -18.11 3.28 9.42
N ASN A 23 -18.68 2.12 9.08
CA ASN A 23 -18.99 1.04 10.03
C ASN A 23 -18.54 -0.34 9.53
N LEU A 24 -17.22 -0.56 9.45
CA LEU A 24 -16.68 -1.89 9.17
C LEU A 24 -17.00 -2.87 10.31
N ASN A 25 -17.51 -4.05 9.95
CA ASN A 25 -17.68 -5.19 10.83
C ASN A 25 -16.32 -5.81 11.21
N LYS A 26 -16.33 -6.79 12.12
CA LYS A 26 -15.09 -7.42 12.61
C LYS A 26 -14.26 -8.03 11.47
N ASN A 27 -14.90 -8.77 10.57
CA ASN A 27 -14.23 -9.46 9.47
C ASN A 27 -13.63 -8.44 8.49
N GLU A 28 -14.35 -7.35 8.20
CA GLU A 28 -13.86 -6.27 7.34
C GLU A 28 -12.66 -5.53 7.95
N ARG A 29 -12.63 -5.34 9.27
CA ARG A 29 -11.47 -4.76 9.96
C ARG A 29 -10.26 -5.67 9.90
N GLU A 30 -10.45 -6.97 10.12
CA GLU A 30 -9.38 -7.97 9.97
C GLU A 30 -8.88 -8.04 8.53
N TYR A 31 -9.80 -7.99 7.57
CA TYR A 31 -9.47 -7.96 6.15
C TYR A 31 -8.69 -6.71 5.77
N ARG A 32 -9.08 -5.53 6.27
CA ARG A 32 -8.31 -4.29 6.08
C ARG A 32 -6.89 -4.43 6.64
N LYS A 33 -6.71 -5.03 7.83
CA LYS A 33 -5.36 -5.27 8.39
C LYS A 33 -4.53 -6.19 7.49
N TYR A 34 -5.15 -7.21 6.90
CA TYR A 34 -4.50 -8.10 5.94
C TYR A 34 -4.10 -7.37 4.65
N LEU A 35 -4.93 -6.46 4.14
CA LEU A 35 -4.58 -5.63 2.98
C LEU A 35 -3.39 -4.70 3.30
N VAL A 36 -3.36 -4.13 4.51
CA VAL A 36 -2.22 -3.32 4.96
C VAL A 36 -0.94 -4.17 4.97
N SER A 37 -0.94 -5.36 5.57
CA SER A 37 0.28 -6.20 5.62
C SER A 37 0.76 -6.62 4.22
N LYS A 38 -0.15 -6.81 3.26
CA LYS A 38 0.21 -7.01 1.86
C LYS A 38 0.91 -5.79 1.26
N ILE A 39 0.41 -4.58 1.49
CA ILE A 39 1.07 -3.35 1.05
C ILE A 39 2.49 -3.28 1.60
N GLU A 40 2.70 -3.56 2.89
CA GLU A 40 4.05 -3.54 3.50
C GLU A 40 4.99 -4.53 2.82
N ARG A 41 4.55 -5.79 2.63
CA ARG A 41 5.34 -6.83 1.96
C ARG A 41 5.70 -6.43 0.53
N VAL A 42 4.69 -6.03 -0.26
CA VAL A 42 4.86 -5.69 -1.67
C VAL A 42 5.77 -4.48 -1.83
N SER A 43 5.59 -3.45 -1.00
CA SER A 43 6.42 -2.24 -1.00
C SER A 43 7.88 -2.58 -0.70
N LYS A 44 8.13 -3.40 0.31
CA LYS A 44 9.49 -3.87 0.64
C LYS A 44 10.13 -4.63 -0.52
N GLU A 45 9.38 -5.49 -1.21
CA GLU A 45 9.92 -6.22 -2.36
C GLU A 45 10.26 -5.29 -3.54
N ILE A 46 9.42 -4.30 -3.82
CA ILE A 46 9.70 -3.29 -4.86
C ILE A 46 10.91 -2.44 -4.46
N MET A 47 11.04 -2.04 -3.20
CA MET A 47 12.21 -1.28 -2.71
C MET A 47 13.52 -2.06 -2.85
N ILE A 48 13.50 -3.39 -2.72
CA ILE A 48 14.69 -4.25 -2.84
C ILE A 48 15.04 -4.54 -4.31
N LYS A 49 14.02 -4.83 -5.14
CA LYS A 49 14.21 -5.39 -6.50
C LYS A 49 13.97 -4.38 -7.62
N GLY A 50 13.31 -3.27 -7.32
CA GLY A 50 12.86 -2.28 -8.30
C GLY A 50 13.98 -1.34 -8.75
N LYS A 51 13.87 -0.88 -9.99
CA LYS A 51 14.70 0.20 -10.54
C LYS A 51 14.22 1.56 -10.03
N LYS A 52 15.01 2.61 -10.27
CA LYS A 52 14.73 3.97 -9.81
C LYS A 52 13.34 4.46 -10.22
N GLU A 53 12.92 4.18 -11.45
CA GLU A 53 11.60 4.58 -11.97
C GLU A 53 10.46 3.85 -11.25
N GLU A 54 10.68 2.58 -10.89
CA GLU A 54 9.70 1.78 -10.16
C GLU A 54 9.61 2.23 -8.70
N ILE A 55 10.74 2.57 -8.07
CA ILE A 55 10.77 3.15 -6.72
C ILE A 55 10.01 4.49 -6.69
N PHE A 56 10.20 5.35 -7.69
CA PHE A 56 9.46 6.60 -7.82
C PHE A 56 7.95 6.36 -8.02
N ARG A 57 7.57 5.38 -8.85
CA ARG A 57 6.17 4.96 -8.98
C ARG A 57 5.59 4.46 -7.65
N LEU A 58 6.34 3.67 -6.90
CA LEU A 58 5.93 3.18 -5.58
C LEU A 58 5.69 4.33 -4.61
N GLU A 59 6.58 5.33 -4.58
CA GLU A 59 6.43 6.52 -3.73
C GLU A 59 5.07 7.21 -3.97
N HIS A 60 4.71 7.43 -5.24
CA HIS A 60 3.42 8.00 -5.61
C HIS A 60 2.23 7.16 -5.12
N ILE A 61 2.30 5.84 -5.29
CA ILE A 61 1.24 4.91 -4.85
C ILE A 61 1.09 4.94 -3.33
N LEU A 62 2.20 4.85 -2.59
CA LEU A 62 2.17 4.87 -1.13
C LEU A 62 1.64 6.20 -0.58
N ARG A 63 1.96 7.31 -1.24
CA ARG A 63 1.40 8.62 -0.90
C ARG A 63 -0.12 8.64 -1.05
N ASN A 64 -0.66 8.02 -2.09
CA ASN A 64 -2.12 7.87 -2.26
C ASN A 64 -2.73 7.00 -1.16
N PHE A 65 -2.09 5.87 -0.81
CA PHE A 65 -2.57 5.02 0.27
C PHE A 65 -2.61 5.74 1.63
N LEU A 66 -1.62 6.61 1.88
CA LEU A 66 -1.58 7.46 3.05
C LEU A 66 -2.78 8.44 3.07
N PHE A 67 -3.01 9.18 1.99
CA PHE A 67 -4.09 10.18 1.96
C PHE A 67 -5.49 9.58 1.96
N ASN A 68 -5.70 8.48 1.24
CA ASN A 68 -7.03 7.92 1.04
C ASN A 68 -7.44 6.95 2.15
N TYR A 69 -6.48 6.27 2.79
CA TYR A 69 -6.78 5.19 3.74
C TYR A 69 -5.97 5.25 5.03
N GLU A 70 -5.21 6.32 5.26
CA GLU A 70 -4.35 6.52 6.44
C GLU A 70 -3.29 5.44 6.64
N ILE A 71 -2.88 4.77 5.55
CA ILE A 71 -1.86 3.72 5.60
C ILE A 71 -0.47 4.35 5.57
N LYS A 72 0.28 4.17 6.66
CA LYS A 72 1.53 4.89 6.93
C LYS A 72 2.78 4.29 6.28
N GLU A 73 2.64 3.32 5.39
CA GLU A 73 3.79 2.63 4.78
C GLU A 73 4.70 3.58 4.00
N TYR A 74 4.14 4.64 3.42
CA TYR A 74 4.89 5.75 2.82
C TYR A 74 6.02 6.25 3.73
N TYR A 75 5.71 6.51 5.01
CA TYR A 75 6.67 7.10 5.93
C TYR A 75 7.84 6.16 6.22
N LYS A 76 7.61 4.84 6.25
CA LYS A 76 8.67 3.85 6.53
C LYS A 76 9.74 3.82 5.44
N HIS A 77 9.35 4.03 4.18
CA HIS A 77 10.25 3.92 3.04
C HIS A 77 10.82 5.26 2.56
N PHE A 78 10.01 6.33 2.59
CA PHE A 78 10.34 7.59 1.90
C PHE A 78 10.45 8.80 2.83
N CYS A 79 10.11 8.66 4.11
CA CYS A 79 10.12 9.77 5.06
C CYS A 79 10.87 9.40 6.36
N LYS A 80 12.17 9.13 6.24
CA LYS A 80 13.07 8.89 7.40
C LYS A 80 13.49 10.18 8.11
N ALA A 81 12.62 11.18 8.20
CA ALA A 81 12.90 12.41 8.93
C ALA A 81 11.63 12.90 9.62
N ILE A 82 11.54 12.65 10.94
CA ILE A 82 11.48 13.69 11.97
C ILE A 82 12.39 13.22 13.12
#